data_AF-A0A8F4FPQ6-F1
#
_entry.id   AF-A0A8F4FPQ6-F1
#
_cell.length_a   1.000
_cell.length_b   1.000
_cell.length_c   1.000
_cell.angle_alpha   90.00
_cell.angle_beta   90.00
_cell.angle_gamma   90.00
#
_symmetry.space_group_name_H-M   'P 1'
#
loop_
_entity.id
_entity.type
_entity.pdbx_description
1 polymer ?
#
loop_
_entity_poly.entity_id
_entity_poly.type
_entity_poly.pdbx_seq_one_letter_code
_entity_poly.pdbx_strand_id
1 'polypeptide(L)'
;MACNRCGTAVPELGRFCPSCGTDAWEGRSGARRPYALQPGEPVLSFNLTSSLMPLAATDGNQTYRFALLAGLAVPIALAAFGLVAAALAAASVVVLAVYLVYLADVDQWESQPVPVLGATVVLSAALGVAVTVLLREGALGGGLAGSVGGFDTSTFLVLALAAPVAGELVRQVGPLLLARQERFGEMLDALTFGVAAGAAYAAAETLVTNHTLFSDGVGWVRDPQLTVWVPLVVTAALVKPVVFGAASGIAVASWSGLGDRPTGFGGRYWRGLGEALVLDVAFAAGLYLSGRLGGVTGVAVGLGWGLLVAAAAILRLRSLLHVAVLEEALESARSGTELRTTAHGTAHCGACELPPRRGGQLLRRLRHRHPGDAAPDPAAQRRRRPARRDRGGLT
;
A
#
# COMPACT_ATOMS: atom_id res chain seq x y z
N MET A 1 -19.18 -0.12 28.47
CA MET A 1 -18.34 0.58 29.49
C MET A 1 -18.00 1.98 29.00
N ALA A 2 -17.74 2.99 29.83
CA ALA A 2 -17.33 4.33 29.36
C ALA A 2 -15.80 4.46 29.38
N CYS A 3 -15.22 5.09 28.35
CA CYS A 3 -13.78 5.30 28.30
C CYS A 3 -13.33 6.32 29.35
N ASN A 4 -12.30 5.97 30.14
CA ASN A 4 -11.76 6.84 31.19
C ASN A 4 -11.10 8.13 30.68
N ARG A 5 -10.75 8.22 29.39
CA ARG A 5 -10.09 9.40 28.80
C ARG A 5 -11.07 10.37 28.14
N CYS A 6 -12.04 9.87 27.39
CA CYS A 6 -12.94 10.71 26.58
C CYS A 6 -14.43 10.50 26.88
N GLY A 7 -14.77 9.64 27.84
CA GLY A 7 -16.16 9.40 28.28
C GLY A 7 -17.04 8.65 27.27
N THR A 8 -16.52 8.29 26.10
CA THR A 8 -17.29 7.60 25.06
C THR A 8 -17.69 6.19 25.49
N ALA A 9 -18.93 5.79 25.18
CA ALA A 9 -19.38 4.41 25.34
C ALA A 9 -18.55 3.45 24.46
N VAL A 10 -17.91 2.50 25.11
CA VAL A 10 -17.14 1.40 24.54
C VAL A 10 -18.01 0.13 24.59
N PRO A 11 -18.16 -0.61 23.48
CA PRO A 11 -18.81 -1.92 23.45
C PRO A 11 -18.16 -2.89 24.43
N GLU A 12 -18.92 -3.83 24.99
CA GLU A 12 -18.38 -4.78 25.99
C GLU A 12 -17.29 -5.71 25.44
N LEU A 13 -17.24 -5.91 24.11
CA LEU A 13 -16.23 -6.71 23.43
C LEU A 13 -15.03 -5.88 22.92
N GLY A 14 -15.10 -4.55 22.98
CA GLY A 14 -14.06 -3.68 22.41
C GLY A 14 -12.89 -3.49 23.36
N ARG A 15 -11.67 -3.85 22.93
CA ARG A 15 -10.45 -3.65 23.74
C ARG A 15 -10.00 -2.18 23.78
N PHE A 16 -10.21 -1.44 22.69
CA PHE A 16 -9.82 -0.04 22.57
C PHE A 16 -11.04 0.88 22.46
N CYS A 17 -10.90 2.10 22.95
CA CYS A 17 -11.93 3.12 22.82
C CYS A 17 -12.06 3.56 21.35
N PRO A 18 -13.28 3.51 20.77
CA PRO A 18 -13.52 3.88 19.37
C PRO A 18 -13.33 5.36 19.06
N SER A 19 -13.20 6.22 20.08
CA SER A 19 -13.11 7.67 19.89
C SER A 19 -11.72 8.23 20.18
N CYS A 20 -10.92 7.56 21.01
CA CYS A 20 -9.61 8.08 21.42
C CYS A 20 -8.49 7.03 21.40
N GLY A 21 -8.78 5.79 21.00
CA GLY A 21 -7.80 4.72 20.81
C GLY A 21 -7.15 4.17 22.09
N THR A 22 -7.54 4.65 23.28
CA THR A 22 -6.99 4.12 24.54
C THR A 22 -7.55 2.75 24.87
N ASP A 23 -6.72 1.87 25.43
CA ASP A 23 -7.17 0.59 25.97
C ASP A 23 -8.28 0.85 27.02
N ALA A 24 -9.42 0.20 26.83
CA ALA A 24 -10.60 0.34 27.67
C ALA A 24 -10.52 -0.53 28.93
N TRP A 25 -9.57 -1.47 29.01
CA TRP A 25 -9.43 -2.47 30.07
C TRP A 25 -8.29 -2.16 31.07
N GLU A 26 -7.35 -1.27 30.73
CA GLU A 26 -6.26 -0.91 31.64
C GLU A 26 -6.60 0.31 32.51
N GLY A 27 -7.16 0.03 33.68
CA GLY A 27 -7.45 1.01 34.71
C GLY A 27 -6.26 1.45 35.58
N ARG A 28 -5.05 0.84 35.51
CA ARG A 28 -3.96 1.14 36.47
C ARG A 28 -2.61 0.43 36.16
N SER A 29 -1.87 0.82 35.12
CA SER A 29 -0.39 0.66 35.07
C SER A 29 0.15 1.07 33.70
N GLY A 30 1.24 1.83 33.67
CA GLY A 30 1.77 2.56 32.50
C GLY A 30 2.42 1.75 31.38
N ALA A 31 1.92 0.57 31.02
CA ALA A 31 2.38 -0.14 29.83
C ALA A 31 1.60 0.36 28.60
N ARG A 32 2.11 1.39 27.93
CA ARG A 32 1.56 1.89 26.66
C ARG A 32 1.67 0.80 25.58
N ARG A 33 0.67 -0.09 25.44
CA ARG A 33 0.52 -0.89 24.21
C ARG A 33 -0.18 0.00 23.19
N PRO A 34 0.52 0.46 22.11
CA PRO A 34 -0.11 1.28 21.10
C PRO A 34 -1.19 0.48 20.39
N TYR A 35 -2.19 1.20 19.90
CA TYR A 35 -3.22 0.69 19.01
C TYR A 35 -2.59 -0.13 17.88
N ALA A 36 -3.00 -1.40 17.72
CA ALA A 36 -2.47 -2.31 16.71
C ALA A 36 -3.47 -2.46 15.56
N LEU A 37 -2.97 -2.39 14.32
CA LEU A 37 -3.71 -2.57 13.06
C LEU A 37 -4.39 -3.95 12.96
N GLN A 38 -3.99 -4.89 13.82
CA GLN A 38 -4.69 -6.14 14.01
C GLN A 38 -4.63 -6.49 15.51
N PRO A 39 -5.76 -6.61 16.21
CA PRO A 39 -5.81 -6.75 17.68
C PRO A 39 -5.13 -8.02 18.25
N GLY A 40 -4.73 -8.96 17.38
CA GLY A 40 -3.95 -10.14 17.73
C GLY A 40 -2.45 -10.06 17.43
N GLU A 41 -1.95 -8.98 16.81
CA GLU A 41 -0.53 -8.88 16.41
C GLU A 41 0.19 -7.70 17.09
N PRO A 42 1.49 -7.85 17.43
CA PRO A 42 2.29 -6.74 17.93
C PRO A 42 2.46 -5.65 16.85
N VAL A 43 2.67 -4.40 17.30
CA VAL A 43 2.90 -3.22 16.42
C VAL A 43 4.08 -3.45 15.47
N LEU A 44 5.09 -4.19 15.92
CA LEU A 44 6.20 -4.70 15.11
C LEU A 44 6.02 -6.21 14.89
N SER A 45 5.23 -6.59 13.88
CA SER A 45 5.13 -7.97 13.41
C SER A 45 5.76 -8.10 12.01
N PHE A 46 6.47 -9.21 11.77
CA PHE A 46 7.07 -9.53 10.47
C PHE A 46 6.07 -10.17 9.50
N ASN A 47 4.78 -10.00 9.74
CA ASN A 47 3.77 -10.66 8.93
C ASN A 47 3.57 -9.89 7.62
N LEU A 48 4.28 -10.35 6.58
CA LEU A 48 4.27 -9.85 5.21
C LEU A 48 2.86 -9.57 4.71
N THR A 49 1.92 -10.50 4.92
CA THR A 49 0.55 -10.36 4.42
C THR A 49 -0.19 -9.22 5.11
N SER A 50 -0.17 -9.16 6.44
CA SER A 50 -0.83 -8.07 7.18
C SER A 50 -0.20 -6.68 6.94
N SER A 51 1.07 -6.64 6.50
CA SER A 51 1.79 -5.38 6.28
C SER A 51 1.67 -4.87 4.85
N LEU A 52 1.52 -5.77 3.87
CA LEU A 52 1.25 -5.42 2.47
C LEU A 52 -0.25 -5.32 2.17
N MET A 53 -1.09 -5.99 2.95
CA MET A 53 -2.54 -6.09 2.76
C MET A 53 -3.28 -5.73 4.07
N PRO A 54 -3.23 -4.46 4.49
CA PRO A 54 -3.74 -4.02 5.79
C PRO A 54 -5.27 -4.08 5.89
N LEU A 55 -5.98 -4.00 4.75
CA LEU A 55 -7.45 -3.96 4.71
C LEU A 55 -8.12 -5.34 4.57
N ALA A 56 -7.34 -6.43 4.42
CA ALA A 56 -7.93 -7.76 4.31
C ALA A 56 -8.58 -8.17 5.65
N ALA A 57 -9.89 -8.44 5.65
CA ALA A 57 -10.59 -8.99 6.81
C ALA A 57 -9.91 -10.28 7.29
N THR A 58 -10.03 -10.58 8.59
CA THR A 58 -9.36 -11.70 9.27
C THR A 58 -9.52 -13.05 8.55
N ASP A 59 -10.64 -13.27 7.87
CA ASP A 59 -10.92 -14.49 7.10
C ASP A 59 -10.29 -14.51 5.69
N GLY A 60 -10.07 -13.33 5.06
CA GLY A 60 -9.43 -13.21 3.73
C GLY A 60 -7.92 -13.38 3.75
N ASN A 61 -7.28 -13.18 4.91
CA ASN A 61 -5.81 -13.23 5.08
C ASN A 61 -5.22 -14.60 4.69
N GLN A 62 -5.95 -15.70 4.92
CA GLN A 62 -5.49 -17.04 4.49
C GLN A 62 -5.50 -17.19 2.97
N THR A 63 -6.53 -16.71 2.28
CA THR A 63 -6.64 -16.79 0.81
C THR A 63 -5.46 -16.09 0.13
N TYR A 64 -5.10 -14.89 0.59
CA TYR A 64 -3.96 -14.15 0.04
C TYR A 64 -2.61 -14.77 0.35
N ARG A 65 -2.44 -15.37 1.54
CA ARG A 65 -1.24 -16.16 1.85
C ARG A 65 -1.08 -17.33 0.90
N PHE A 66 -2.16 -18.09 0.67
CA PHE A 66 -2.13 -19.18 -0.29
C PHE A 66 -1.87 -18.69 -1.71
N ALA A 67 -2.48 -17.58 -2.14
CA ALA A 67 -2.23 -16.98 -3.45
C ALA A 67 -0.75 -16.57 -3.63
N LEU A 68 -0.14 -15.95 -2.62
CA LEU A 68 1.27 -15.56 -2.67
C LEU A 68 2.20 -16.79 -2.67
N LEU A 69 1.92 -17.79 -1.82
CA LEU A 69 2.70 -19.03 -1.78
C LEU A 69 2.60 -19.81 -3.10
N ALA A 70 1.39 -19.96 -3.63
CA ALA A 70 1.15 -20.59 -4.93
C ALA A 70 1.83 -19.79 -6.06
N GLY A 71 1.70 -18.46 -6.03
CA GLY A 71 2.35 -17.56 -6.98
C GLY A 71 3.87 -17.68 -6.96
N LEU A 72 4.49 -17.83 -5.79
CA LEU A 72 5.93 -18.01 -5.64
C LEU A 72 6.40 -19.44 -6.01
N ALA A 73 5.55 -20.45 -5.80
CA ALA A 73 5.86 -21.83 -6.17
C ALA A 73 5.99 -22.02 -7.69
N VAL A 74 5.20 -21.30 -8.48
CA VAL A 74 5.23 -21.37 -9.96
C VAL A 74 6.62 -21.05 -10.55
N PRO A 75 7.24 -19.87 -10.31
CA PRO A 75 8.56 -19.56 -10.85
C PRO A 75 9.65 -20.46 -10.28
N ILE A 76 9.54 -20.92 -9.03
CA ILE A 76 10.48 -21.88 -8.45
C ILE A 76 10.41 -23.23 -9.19
N ALA A 77 9.21 -23.72 -9.47
CA ALA A 77 9.02 -24.94 -10.25
C ALA A 77 9.58 -24.80 -11.67
N LEU A 78 9.30 -23.68 -12.35
CA LEU A 78 9.86 -23.40 -13.67
C LEU A 78 11.40 -23.38 -13.65
N ALA A 79 12.01 -22.77 -12.64
CA ALA A 79 13.45 -22.78 -12.47
C ALA A 79 14.00 -24.20 -12.22
N ALA A 80 13.28 -25.01 -11.46
CA ALA A 80 13.66 -26.40 -11.21
C ALA A 80 13.61 -27.27 -12.47
N PHE A 81 12.69 -26.99 -13.40
CA PHE A 81 12.64 -27.64 -14.71
C PHE A 81 13.64 -27.06 -15.73
N GLY A 82 14.47 -26.09 -15.34
CA GLY A 82 15.44 -25.45 -16.22
C GLY A 82 14.84 -24.43 -17.19
N LEU A 83 13.57 -24.04 -17.01
CA LEU A 83 12.87 -23.00 -17.76
C LEU A 83 13.16 -21.62 -17.15
N VAL A 84 14.44 -21.24 -17.09
CA VAL A 84 14.92 -20.05 -16.37
C VAL A 84 14.25 -18.76 -16.86
N ALA A 85 14.11 -18.60 -18.17
CA ALA A 85 13.43 -17.44 -18.75
C ALA A 85 11.97 -17.36 -18.27
N ALA A 86 11.20 -18.45 -18.42
CA ALA A 86 9.83 -18.48 -17.94
C ALA A 86 9.74 -18.25 -16.42
N ALA A 87 10.69 -18.78 -15.65
CA ALA A 87 10.78 -18.57 -14.21
C ALA A 87 10.95 -17.09 -13.84
N LEU A 88 11.88 -16.38 -14.49
CA LEU A 88 12.12 -14.96 -14.24
C LEU A 88 10.96 -14.07 -14.73
N ALA A 89 10.35 -14.41 -15.86
CA ALA A 89 9.16 -13.74 -16.36
C ALA A 89 8.00 -13.88 -15.37
N ALA A 90 7.70 -15.11 -14.93
CA ALA A 90 6.68 -15.37 -13.91
C ALA A 90 7.01 -14.66 -12.60
N ALA A 91 8.24 -14.79 -12.10
CA ALA A 91 8.71 -14.13 -10.89
C ALA A 91 8.43 -12.62 -10.92
N SER A 92 8.79 -11.94 -12.02
CA SER A 92 8.67 -10.49 -12.13
C SER A 92 7.25 -9.95 -11.88
N VAL A 93 6.21 -10.75 -12.18
CA VAL A 93 4.81 -10.30 -12.10
C VAL A 93 4.06 -10.85 -10.88
N VAL A 94 4.59 -11.81 -10.12
CA VAL A 94 3.85 -12.49 -9.04
C VAL A 94 3.35 -11.53 -7.97
N VAL A 95 4.24 -10.74 -7.35
CA VAL A 95 3.83 -9.83 -6.28
C VAL A 95 2.92 -8.74 -6.80
N LEU A 96 3.21 -8.19 -8.00
CA LEU A 96 2.35 -7.20 -8.63
C LEU A 96 0.95 -7.77 -8.87
N ALA A 97 0.83 -8.95 -9.49
CA ALA A 97 -0.45 -9.58 -9.79
C ALA A 97 -1.26 -9.86 -8.52
N VAL A 98 -0.62 -10.43 -7.48
CA VAL A 98 -1.26 -10.69 -6.19
C VAL A 98 -1.74 -9.37 -5.54
N TYR A 99 -0.94 -8.31 -5.63
CA TYR A 99 -1.30 -7.01 -5.09
C TYR A 99 -2.46 -6.35 -5.88
N LEU A 100 -2.50 -6.50 -7.21
CA LEU A 100 -3.60 -5.99 -8.03
C LEU A 100 -4.90 -6.75 -7.76
N VAL A 101 -4.85 -8.08 -7.59
CA VAL A 101 -6.00 -8.89 -7.19
C VAL A 101 -6.52 -8.43 -5.83
N TYR A 102 -5.62 -8.21 -4.87
CA TYR A 102 -5.97 -7.67 -3.56
C TYR A 102 -6.68 -6.31 -3.65
N LEU A 103 -6.14 -5.36 -4.42
CA LEU A 103 -6.77 -4.06 -4.60
C LEU A 103 -8.12 -4.13 -5.33
N ALA A 104 -8.28 -5.08 -6.24
CA ALA A 104 -9.54 -5.32 -6.92
C ALA A 104 -10.61 -5.93 -5.99
N ASP A 105 -10.21 -6.81 -5.06
CA ASP A 105 -11.12 -7.45 -4.09
C ASP A 105 -11.55 -6.51 -2.97
N VAL A 106 -10.63 -5.68 -2.48
CA VAL A 106 -10.94 -4.67 -1.45
C VAL A 106 -11.83 -3.56 -2.01
N ASP A 107 -11.90 -3.41 -3.34
CA ASP A 107 -12.66 -2.38 -4.06
C ASP A 107 -12.53 -0.98 -3.44
N GLN A 108 -11.29 -0.61 -3.07
CA GLN A 108 -11.00 0.60 -2.30
C GLN A 108 -11.56 1.90 -2.94
N TRP A 109 -11.83 1.89 -4.25
CA TRP A 109 -12.21 3.09 -4.99
C TRP A 109 -13.64 3.08 -5.58
N GLU A 110 -14.48 2.09 -5.23
CA GLU A 110 -15.94 1.88 -5.46
C GLU A 110 -16.54 2.16 -6.87
N SER A 111 -15.88 2.95 -7.74
CA SER A 111 -16.43 3.47 -8.99
C SER A 111 -15.40 3.66 -10.12
N GLN A 112 -14.09 3.69 -9.84
CA GLN A 112 -13.03 3.77 -10.89
C GLN A 112 -11.71 3.02 -10.55
N PRO A 113 -11.72 1.83 -9.90
CA PRO A 113 -10.48 1.19 -9.44
C PRO A 113 -9.55 0.80 -10.59
N VAL A 114 -10.10 0.22 -11.67
CA VAL A 114 -9.31 -0.37 -12.77
C VAL A 114 -8.53 0.67 -13.59
N PRO A 115 -9.12 1.79 -14.07
CA PRO A 115 -8.36 2.73 -14.92
C PRO A 115 -7.27 3.46 -14.15
N VAL A 116 -7.51 3.81 -12.88
CA VAL A 116 -6.53 4.56 -12.06
C VAL A 116 -5.36 3.66 -11.67
N LEU A 117 -5.66 2.46 -11.17
CA LEU A 117 -4.63 1.48 -10.83
C LEU A 117 -3.87 1.03 -12.08
N GLY A 118 -4.58 0.74 -13.17
CA GLY A 118 -4.00 0.38 -14.46
C GLY A 118 -3.08 1.47 -15.01
N ALA A 119 -3.50 2.74 -14.96
CA ALA A 119 -2.66 3.86 -15.38
C ALA A 119 -1.38 3.98 -14.54
N THR A 120 -1.47 3.81 -13.22
CA THR A 120 -0.31 3.84 -12.31
C THR A 120 0.69 2.75 -12.66
N VAL A 121 0.20 1.53 -12.86
CA VAL A 121 1.02 0.36 -13.20
C VAL A 121 1.67 0.56 -14.56
N VAL A 122 0.89 0.92 -15.59
CA VAL A 122 1.37 1.09 -16.96
C VAL A 122 2.40 2.21 -17.04
N LEU A 123 2.13 3.36 -16.40
CA LEU A 123 3.06 4.49 -16.39
C LEU A 123 4.36 4.12 -15.67
N SER A 124 4.28 3.48 -14.50
CA SER A 124 5.46 3.09 -13.73
C SER A 124 6.30 2.02 -14.45
N ALA A 125 5.63 1.07 -15.11
CA ALA A 125 6.29 0.07 -15.93
C ALA A 125 6.97 0.70 -17.15
N ALA A 126 6.29 1.58 -17.89
CA ALA A 126 6.84 2.26 -19.06
C ALA A 126 8.05 3.14 -18.69
N LEU A 127 7.93 3.87 -17.59
CA LEU A 127 9.03 4.65 -17.04
C LEU A 127 10.20 3.77 -16.57
N GLY A 128 9.92 2.62 -15.96
CA GLY A 128 10.93 1.64 -15.60
C GLY A 128 11.67 1.08 -16.81
N VAL A 129 10.96 0.77 -17.89
CA VAL A 129 11.58 0.38 -19.17
C VAL A 129 12.50 1.50 -19.66
N ALA A 130 12.00 2.73 -19.73
CA ALA A 130 12.76 3.87 -20.23
C ALA A 130 14.05 4.12 -19.44
N VAL A 131 13.97 4.14 -18.10
CA VAL A 131 15.14 4.32 -17.22
C VAL A 131 16.13 3.18 -17.39
N THR A 132 15.65 1.93 -17.41
CA THR A 132 16.53 0.76 -17.53
C THR A 132 17.27 0.74 -18.86
N VAL A 133 16.58 1.04 -19.96
CA VAL A 133 17.19 1.13 -21.30
C VAL A 133 18.20 2.26 -21.35
N LEU A 134 17.84 3.46 -20.87
CA LEU A 134 18.72 4.62 -20.88
C LEU A 134 20.01 4.39 -20.06
N LEU A 135 19.90 3.75 -18.89
CA LEU A 135 21.06 3.39 -18.08
C LEU A 135 21.93 2.34 -18.78
N ARG A 136 21.32 1.35 -19.44
CA ARG A 136 22.06 0.31 -20.16
C ARG A 136 22.81 0.87 -21.37
N GLU A 137 22.16 1.69 -22.18
CA GLU A 137 22.77 2.24 -23.41
C GLU A 137 23.75 3.37 -23.09
N GLY A 138 23.38 4.27 -22.16
CA GLY A 138 24.19 5.44 -21.83
C GLY A 138 25.36 5.14 -20.88
N ALA A 139 25.10 4.45 -19.76
CA ALA A 139 26.12 4.26 -18.73
C ALA A 139 26.97 3.00 -18.94
N LEU A 140 26.38 1.90 -19.44
CA LEU A 140 27.10 0.63 -19.69
C LEU A 140 27.65 0.52 -21.12
N GLY A 141 27.04 1.19 -22.11
CA GLY A 141 27.47 1.19 -23.51
C GLY A 141 28.66 2.10 -23.83
N GLY A 142 28.91 3.14 -23.03
CA GLY A 142 29.97 4.13 -23.24
C GLY A 142 31.40 3.70 -22.89
N GLY A 143 31.62 2.42 -22.59
CA GLY A 143 32.94 1.91 -22.21
C GLY A 143 33.23 2.02 -20.72
N LEU A 144 32.38 1.40 -19.89
CA LEU A 144 32.81 0.89 -18.58
C LEU A 144 33.80 -0.27 -18.81
N ALA A 145 34.99 0.06 -19.31
CA ALA A 145 36.12 -0.85 -19.43
C ALA A 145 36.71 -1.09 -18.02
N GLY A 146 35.92 -1.76 -17.18
CA GLY A 146 36.33 -2.20 -15.85
C GLY A 146 37.22 -3.43 -15.98
N SER A 147 38.48 -3.29 -15.54
CA SER A 147 39.46 -4.37 -15.40
C SER A 147 38.84 -5.63 -14.79
N VAL A 148 39.02 -6.77 -15.46
CA VAL A 148 38.67 -8.10 -14.95
C VAL A 148 39.47 -8.33 -13.65
N GLY A 149 38.82 -8.11 -12.50
CA GLY A 149 39.38 -8.34 -11.16
C GLY A 149 39.43 -7.15 -10.20
N GLY A 150 39.16 -5.91 -10.64
CA GLY A 150 39.24 -4.68 -9.81
C GLY A 150 37.90 -4.17 -9.27
N PHE A 151 37.91 -3.35 -8.20
CA PHE A 151 36.75 -2.55 -7.79
C PHE A 151 36.61 -1.35 -8.73
N ASP A 152 35.62 -1.39 -9.62
CA ASP A 152 35.33 -0.26 -10.50
C ASP A 152 34.33 0.67 -9.81
N THR A 153 34.85 1.80 -9.37
CA THR A 153 34.07 2.84 -8.68
C THR A 153 32.98 3.40 -9.57
N SER A 154 33.20 3.49 -10.89
CA SER A 154 32.22 4.04 -11.81
C SER A 154 31.03 3.09 -11.97
N THR A 155 31.27 1.80 -12.21
CA THR A 155 30.22 0.78 -12.21
C THR A 155 29.47 0.72 -10.87
N PHE A 156 30.18 0.82 -9.73
CA PHE A 156 29.53 0.87 -8.41
C PHE A 156 28.62 2.10 -8.27
N LEU A 157 29.11 3.30 -8.60
CA LEU A 157 28.31 4.53 -8.52
C LEU A 157 27.08 4.47 -9.44
N VAL A 158 27.20 3.88 -10.62
CA VAL A 158 26.07 3.73 -11.53
C VAL A 158 25.04 2.73 -10.98
N LEU A 159 25.47 1.52 -10.65
CA LEU A 159 24.55 0.42 -10.30
C LEU A 159 24.02 0.51 -8.86
N ALA A 160 24.85 0.94 -7.92
CA ALA A 160 24.50 0.98 -6.49
C ALA A 160 23.90 2.31 -6.04
N LEU A 161 24.10 3.41 -6.80
CA LEU A 161 23.63 4.74 -6.40
C LEU A 161 22.78 5.41 -7.48
N ALA A 162 23.31 5.65 -8.68
CA ALA A 162 22.59 6.43 -9.70
C ALA A 162 21.32 5.72 -10.18
N ALA A 163 21.39 4.42 -10.46
CA ALA A 163 20.26 3.60 -10.88
C ALA A 163 19.10 3.58 -9.86
N PRO A 164 19.32 3.20 -8.58
CA PRO A 164 18.24 3.21 -7.59
C PRO A 164 17.68 4.60 -7.32
N VAL A 165 18.53 5.64 -7.31
CA VAL A 165 18.09 7.04 -7.13
C VAL A 165 17.20 7.48 -8.29
N ALA A 166 17.64 7.29 -9.53
CA ALA A 166 16.85 7.62 -10.72
C ALA A 166 15.54 6.82 -10.75
N GLY A 167 15.60 5.53 -10.44
CA GLY A 167 14.43 4.65 -10.37
C GLY A 167 13.42 5.13 -9.34
N GLU A 168 13.83 5.52 -8.13
CA GLU A 168 12.91 6.00 -7.09
C GLU A 168 12.28 7.35 -7.44
N LEU A 169 13.04 8.28 -8.00
CA LEU A 169 12.51 9.58 -8.42
C LEU A 169 11.45 9.44 -9.51
N VAL A 170 11.68 8.53 -10.46
CA VAL A 170 10.78 8.29 -11.58
C VAL A 170 9.52 7.53 -11.14
N ARG A 171 9.65 6.55 -10.24
CA ARG A 171 8.52 5.78 -9.67
C ARG A 171 7.47 6.67 -8.99
N GLN A 172 7.88 7.80 -8.44
CA GLN A 172 6.97 8.72 -7.75
C GLN A 172 6.05 9.52 -8.68
N VAL A 173 6.38 9.66 -9.97
CA VAL A 173 5.65 10.52 -10.90
C VAL A 173 4.17 10.14 -10.99
N GLY A 174 3.87 8.87 -11.23
CA GLY A 174 2.48 8.39 -11.36
C GLY A 174 1.67 8.58 -10.08
N PRO A 175 2.11 8.01 -8.93
CA PRO A 175 1.40 8.15 -7.67
C PRO A 175 1.22 9.60 -7.20
N LEU A 176 2.22 10.47 -7.39
CA LEU A 176 2.11 11.89 -6.99
C LEU A 176 1.11 12.66 -7.88
N LEU A 177 0.97 12.31 -9.16
CA LEU A 177 -0.04 12.90 -10.03
C LEU A 177 -1.47 12.52 -9.59
N LEU A 178 -1.65 11.30 -9.06
CA LEU A 178 -2.92 10.85 -8.53
C LEU A 178 -3.21 11.42 -7.15
N ALA A 179 -2.24 11.40 -6.24
CA ALA A 179 -2.38 11.93 -4.88
C ALA A 179 -2.71 13.44 -4.88
N ARG A 180 -2.37 14.17 -5.95
CA ARG A 180 -2.78 15.57 -6.16
C ARG A 180 -4.28 15.78 -6.31
N GLN A 181 -5.03 14.75 -6.66
CA GLN A 181 -6.48 14.85 -6.81
C GLN A 181 -7.13 14.78 -5.43
N GLU A 182 -8.09 15.66 -5.15
CA GLU A 182 -8.81 15.70 -3.86
C GLU A 182 -9.49 14.36 -3.51
N ARG A 183 -9.81 13.55 -4.53
CA ARG A 183 -10.40 12.21 -4.35
C ARG A 183 -9.42 11.17 -3.79
N PHE A 184 -8.11 11.38 -3.97
CA PHE A 184 -7.05 10.41 -3.70
C PHE A 184 -5.96 10.97 -2.77
N GLY A 185 -6.27 12.07 -2.07
CA GLY A 185 -5.32 12.83 -1.26
C GLY A 185 -5.04 12.21 0.11
N GLU A 186 -5.69 11.09 0.45
CA GLU A 186 -5.50 10.44 1.75
C GLU A 186 -4.17 9.68 1.81
N MET A 187 -3.57 9.60 3.00
CA MET A 187 -2.27 8.96 3.19
C MET A 187 -2.28 7.47 2.78
N LEU A 188 -3.39 6.78 3.00
CA LEU A 188 -3.53 5.37 2.66
C LEU A 188 -3.60 5.14 1.15
N ASP A 189 -4.32 5.99 0.41
CA ASP A 189 -4.37 5.94 -1.06
C ASP A 189 -3.00 6.24 -1.68
N ALA A 190 -2.34 7.29 -1.18
CA ALA A 190 -0.98 7.64 -1.58
C ALA A 190 0.00 6.48 -1.34
N LEU A 191 -0.15 5.78 -0.22
CA LEU A 191 0.64 4.58 0.08
C LEU A 191 0.36 3.46 -0.94
N THR A 192 -0.91 3.15 -1.20
CA THR A 192 -1.26 2.02 -2.07
C THR A 192 -0.84 2.25 -3.51
N PHE A 193 -0.92 3.49 -4.02
CA PHE A 193 -0.38 3.87 -5.33
C PHE A 193 1.15 3.78 -5.36
N GLY A 194 1.84 4.23 -4.31
CA GLY A 194 3.30 4.11 -4.21
C GLY A 194 3.77 2.66 -4.24
N VAL A 195 3.10 1.78 -3.49
CA VAL A 195 3.40 0.34 -3.50
C VAL A 195 3.14 -0.29 -4.87
N ALA A 196 2.01 0.05 -5.52
CA ALA A 196 1.70 -0.41 -6.87
C ALA A 196 2.79 0.00 -7.88
N ALA A 197 3.19 1.27 -7.84
CA ALA A 197 4.19 1.83 -8.74
C ALA A 197 5.57 1.18 -8.56
N GLY A 198 6.01 0.99 -7.31
CA GLY A 198 7.27 0.32 -7.00
C GLY A 198 7.30 -1.14 -7.47
N ALA A 199 6.21 -1.88 -7.24
CA ALA A 199 6.09 -3.27 -7.71
C ALA A 199 6.05 -3.35 -9.24
N ALA A 200 5.34 -2.44 -9.91
CA ALA A 200 5.26 -2.39 -11.37
C ALA A 200 6.61 -2.05 -12.02
N TYR A 201 7.34 -1.09 -11.45
CA TYR A 201 8.70 -0.78 -11.87
C TYR A 201 9.62 -1.98 -11.69
N ALA A 202 9.56 -2.66 -10.52
CA ALA A 202 10.38 -3.84 -10.25
C ALA A 202 10.13 -4.96 -11.29
N ALA A 203 8.88 -5.17 -11.67
CA ALA A 203 8.49 -6.12 -12.72
C ALA A 203 9.11 -5.74 -14.07
N ALA A 204 8.90 -4.50 -14.51
CA ALA A 204 9.38 -3.99 -15.78
C ALA A 204 10.91 -4.00 -15.90
N GLU A 205 11.62 -3.52 -14.88
CA GLU A 205 13.09 -3.54 -14.84
C GLU A 205 13.62 -4.98 -14.89
N THR A 206 12.97 -5.93 -14.21
CA THR A 206 13.38 -7.34 -14.24
C THR A 206 13.22 -7.92 -15.65
N LEU A 207 12.13 -7.61 -16.34
CA LEU A 207 11.90 -8.04 -17.72
C LEU A 207 12.93 -7.45 -18.69
N VAL A 208 13.20 -6.14 -18.61
CA VAL A 208 14.15 -5.48 -19.50
C VAL A 208 15.59 -5.94 -19.25
N THR A 209 15.99 -6.06 -17.99
CA THR A 209 17.34 -6.50 -17.63
C THR A 209 17.62 -7.92 -18.15
N ASN A 210 16.61 -8.78 -18.17
CA ASN A 210 16.73 -10.17 -18.60
C ASN A 210 16.24 -10.42 -20.04
N HIS A 211 16.01 -9.37 -20.85
CA HIS A 211 15.39 -9.52 -22.17
C HIS A 211 16.12 -10.48 -23.12
N THR A 212 17.45 -10.60 -23.02
CA THR A 212 18.22 -11.53 -23.85
C THR A 212 17.86 -12.99 -23.59
N LEU A 213 17.51 -13.33 -22.34
CA LEU A 213 17.03 -14.67 -21.99
C LEU A 213 15.65 -14.98 -22.62
N PHE A 214 14.89 -13.95 -22.99
CA PHE A 214 13.60 -14.12 -23.67
C PHE A 214 13.76 -14.14 -25.20
N SER A 215 14.71 -13.37 -25.75
CA SER A 215 14.94 -13.28 -27.20
C SER A 215 15.59 -14.54 -27.79
N ASP A 216 16.43 -15.21 -27.00
CA ASP A 216 17.19 -16.38 -27.46
C ASP A 216 16.34 -17.68 -27.48
N GLY A 217 15.02 -17.56 -27.23
CA GLY A 217 14.06 -18.65 -27.16
C GLY A 217 13.94 -19.28 -25.78
N VAL A 218 12.92 -20.14 -25.57
CA VAL A 218 12.77 -20.92 -24.33
C VAL A 218 13.82 -22.03 -24.30
N GLY A 219 15.07 -21.64 -24.03
CA GLY A 219 16.19 -22.55 -23.88
C GLY A 219 16.07 -23.34 -22.58
N TRP A 220 16.21 -24.65 -22.68
CA TRP A 220 16.27 -25.53 -21.52
C TRP A 220 17.70 -25.56 -21.01
N VAL A 221 17.92 -25.12 -19.77
CA VAL A 221 19.21 -25.32 -19.11
C VAL A 221 19.29 -26.78 -18.67
N ARG A 222 20.19 -27.56 -19.29
CA ARG A 222 20.55 -28.90 -18.82
C ARG A 222 21.35 -28.72 -17.53
N ASP A 223 20.85 -29.27 -16.43
CA ASP A 223 21.39 -29.15 -15.06
C ASP A 223 21.28 -27.74 -14.43
N PRO A 224 20.04 -27.27 -14.12
CA PRO A 224 19.86 -26.03 -13.39
C PRO A 224 20.42 -26.16 -11.97
N GLN A 225 21.46 -25.38 -11.65
CA GLN A 225 21.97 -25.27 -10.28
C GLN A 225 20.93 -24.56 -9.39
N LEU A 226 20.09 -25.35 -8.72
CA LEU A 226 18.99 -24.83 -7.88
C LEU A 226 19.51 -23.89 -6.77
N THR A 227 20.71 -24.12 -6.27
CA THR A 227 21.38 -23.30 -5.26
C THR A 227 21.68 -21.87 -5.72
N VAL A 228 21.73 -21.64 -7.04
CA VAL A 228 21.94 -20.33 -7.65
C VAL A 228 20.61 -19.76 -8.15
N TRP A 229 19.82 -20.56 -8.87
CA TRP A 229 18.60 -20.07 -9.51
C TRP A 229 17.47 -19.79 -8.54
N VAL A 230 17.28 -20.61 -7.49
CA VAL A 230 16.19 -20.39 -6.52
C VAL A 230 16.35 -19.05 -5.80
N PRO A 231 17.52 -18.69 -5.23
CA PRO A 231 17.65 -17.39 -4.58
C PRO A 231 17.51 -16.19 -5.55
N LEU A 232 17.98 -16.32 -6.80
CA LEU A 232 17.78 -15.29 -7.82
C LEU A 232 16.29 -15.09 -8.14
N VAL A 233 15.57 -16.19 -8.31
CA VAL A 233 14.12 -16.19 -8.54
C VAL A 233 13.38 -15.60 -7.35
N VAL A 234 13.71 -15.98 -6.12
CA VAL A 234 13.10 -15.42 -4.90
C VAL A 234 13.39 -13.93 -4.77
N THR A 235 14.62 -13.50 -5.10
CA THR A 235 14.99 -12.09 -5.07
C THR A 235 14.17 -11.28 -6.07
N ALA A 236 14.02 -11.79 -7.30
CA ALA A 236 13.21 -11.14 -8.33
C ALA A 236 11.70 -11.19 -8.05
N ALA A 237 11.20 -12.32 -7.55
CA ALA A 237 9.78 -12.56 -7.36
C ALA A 237 9.20 -11.84 -6.13
N LEU A 238 9.98 -11.77 -5.05
CA LEU A 238 9.49 -11.35 -3.74
C LEU A 238 10.28 -10.16 -3.21
N VAL A 239 11.59 -10.33 -3.03
CA VAL A 239 12.39 -9.36 -2.26
C VAL A 239 12.41 -7.98 -2.92
N LYS A 240 12.76 -7.93 -4.21
CA LYS A 240 12.85 -6.71 -4.98
C LYS A 240 11.53 -5.93 -5.05
N PRO A 241 10.38 -6.52 -5.47
CA PRO A 241 9.12 -5.78 -5.51
C PRO A 241 8.65 -5.35 -4.13
N VAL A 242 8.95 -6.10 -3.07
CA VAL A 242 8.66 -5.69 -1.69
C VAL A 242 9.48 -4.47 -1.27
N VAL A 243 10.79 -4.45 -1.53
CA VAL A 243 11.65 -3.30 -1.21
C VAL A 243 11.20 -2.06 -1.99
N PHE A 244 11.06 -2.19 -3.31
CA PHE A 244 10.71 -1.05 -4.17
C PHE A 244 9.29 -0.54 -3.91
N GLY A 245 8.33 -1.45 -3.72
CA GLY A 245 6.97 -1.10 -3.34
C GLY A 245 6.92 -0.38 -2.00
N ALA A 246 7.60 -0.90 -0.97
CA ALA A 246 7.62 -0.27 0.35
C ALA A 246 8.32 1.09 0.33
N ALA A 247 9.47 1.21 -0.35
CA ALA A 247 10.21 2.47 -0.49
C ALA A 247 9.35 3.55 -1.15
N SER A 248 8.79 3.27 -2.32
CA SER A 248 7.94 4.22 -3.04
C SER A 248 6.64 4.51 -2.27
N GLY A 249 6.06 3.52 -1.58
CA GLY A 249 4.93 3.70 -0.66
C GLY A 249 5.24 4.70 0.46
N ILE A 250 6.37 4.54 1.14
CA ILE A 250 6.83 5.45 2.21
C ILE A 250 6.96 6.89 1.67
N ALA A 251 7.62 7.06 0.53
CA ALA A 251 7.82 8.38 -0.08
C ALA A 251 6.50 9.04 -0.46
N VAL A 252 5.62 8.34 -1.16
CA VAL A 252 4.35 8.92 -1.65
C VAL A 252 3.37 9.18 -0.50
N ALA A 253 3.27 8.28 0.49
CA ALA A 253 2.43 8.52 1.67
C ALA A 253 2.90 9.73 2.49
N SER A 254 4.21 9.98 2.52
CA SER A 254 4.77 11.15 3.21
C SER A 254 4.42 12.49 2.53
N TRP A 255 4.01 12.47 1.26
CA TRP A 255 3.57 13.63 0.50
C TRP A 255 2.12 14.02 0.79
N SER A 256 1.22 13.03 0.89
CA SER A 256 -0.22 13.25 1.19
C SER A 256 -0.46 13.82 2.59
N GLY A 257 0.47 13.64 3.52
CA GLY A 257 0.39 14.33 4.80
C GLY A 257 -0.62 13.73 5.78
N LEU A 258 -0.97 14.53 6.80
CA LEU A 258 -1.94 14.19 7.84
C LEU A 258 -3.12 15.18 7.70
N GLY A 259 -4.25 14.78 7.09
CA GLY A 259 -5.49 15.57 6.97
C GLY A 259 -6.06 15.74 5.54
N ASP A 260 -7.13 16.55 5.40
CA ASP A 260 -7.94 16.75 4.18
C ASP A 260 -7.20 17.24 2.92
N ARG A 261 -5.94 17.68 3.06
CA ARG A 261 -5.18 18.23 1.93
C ARG A 261 -3.76 17.68 1.91
N PRO A 262 -3.24 17.31 0.73
CA PRO A 262 -1.87 16.87 0.59
C PRO A 262 -0.90 17.94 1.13
N THR A 263 -0.05 17.55 2.08
CA THR A 263 0.98 18.45 2.65
C THR A 263 1.99 18.94 1.61
N GLY A 264 2.10 18.24 0.48
CA GLY A 264 2.94 18.64 -0.64
C GLY A 264 4.43 18.38 -0.39
N PHE A 265 5.29 19.18 -1.02
CA PHE A 265 6.76 19.04 -0.98
C PHE A 265 7.40 19.59 0.30
N GLY A 266 6.80 19.33 1.47
CA GLY A 266 7.32 19.75 2.77
C GLY A 266 8.48 18.88 3.29
N GLY A 267 9.00 19.22 4.47
CA GLY A 267 10.09 18.46 5.12
C GLY A 267 9.75 16.99 5.40
N ARG A 268 8.45 16.66 5.56
CA ARG A 268 7.98 15.27 5.70
C ARG A 268 8.21 14.45 4.42
N TYR A 269 7.90 15.03 3.26
CA TYR A 269 8.13 14.39 1.97
C TYR A 269 9.61 14.08 1.76
N TRP A 270 10.48 15.08 1.96
CA TRP A 270 11.92 14.89 1.79
C TRP A 270 12.52 13.88 2.77
N ARG A 271 11.98 13.79 3.99
CA ARG A 271 12.37 12.74 4.94
C ARG A 271 11.92 11.35 4.46
N GLY A 272 10.68 11.21 4.00
CA GLY A 272 10.18 9.95 3.45
C GLY A 272 10.93 9.52 2.20
N LEU A 273 11.20 10.45 1.29
CA LEU A 273 12.03 10.22 0.11
C LEU A 273 13.46 9.82 0.50
N GLY A 274 14.07 10.48 1.47
CA GLY A 274 15.38 10.11 1.98
C GLY A 274 15.41 8.68 2.53
N GLU A 275 14.37 8.28 3.28
CA GLU A 275 14.22 6.91 3.77
C GLU A 275 14.06 5.90 2.61
N ALA A 276 13.26 6.22 1.60
CA ALA A 276 13.09 5.40 0.40
C ALA A 276 14.41 5.20 -0.37
N LEU A 277 15.14 6.30 -0.62
CA LEU A 277 16.44 6.27 -1.29
C LEU A 277 17.46 5.44 -0.51
N VAL A 278 17.49 5.55 0.82
CA VAL A 278 18.38 4.73 1.65
C VAL A 278 18.05 3.24 1.51
N LEU A 279 16.78 2.86 1.49
CA LEU A 279 16.37 1.47 1.29
C LEU A 279 16.81 0.95 -0.09
N ASP A 280 16.55 1.70 -1.15
CA ASP A 280 16.88 1.28 -2.52
C ASP A 280 18.39 1.22 -2.77
N VAL A 281 19.16 2.22 -2.29
CA VAL A 281 20.62 2.25 -2.36
C VAL A 281 21.23 1.12 -1.53
N ALA A 282 20.73 0.88 -0.31
CA ALA A 282 21.21 -0.23 0.52
C ALA A 282 20.95 -1.58 -0.14
N PHE A 283 19.77 -1.77 -0.74
CA PHE A 283 19.43 -2.98 -1.48
C PHE A 283 20.36 -3.18 -2.69
N ALA A 284 20.48 -2.17 -3.56
CA ALA A 284 21.30 -2.25 -4.77
C ALA A 284 22.79 -2.42 -4.45
N ALA A 285 23.32 -1.65 -3.50
CA ALA A 285 24.72 -1.76 -3.07
C ALA A 285 25.03 -3.15 -2.50
N GLY A 286 24.13 -3.71 -1.68
CA GLY A 286 24.34 -5.04 -1.12
C GLY A 286 24.31 -6.15 -2.18
N LEU A 287 23.39 -6.08 -3.16
CA LEU A 287 23.36 -7.02 -4.28
C LEU A 287 24.62 -6.90 -5.16
N TYR A 288 25.10 -5.68 -5.40
CA TYR A 288 26.35 -5.46 -6.13
C TYR A 288 27.54 -6.09 -5.40
N LEU A 289 27.68 -5.81 -4.10
CA LEU A 289 28.77 -6.32 -3.28
C LEU A 289 28.72 -7.84 -3.11
N SER A 290 27.53 -8.41 -2.94
CA SER A 290 27.37 -9.86 -2.85
C SER A 290 27.69 -10.55 -4.18
N GLY A 291 27.32 -9.93 -5.30
CA GLY A 291 27.67 -10.40 -6.65
C GLY A 291 29.18 -10.53 -6.88
N ARG A 292 30.00 -9.72 -6.18
CA ARG A 292 31.48 -9.82 -6.25
C ARG A 292 32.04 -11.09 -5.63
N LEU A 293 31.35 -11.69 -4.67
CA LEU A 293 31.78 -12.95 -4.05
C LEU A 293 31.66 -14.13 -5.03
N GLY A 294 30.78 -14.01 -6.05
CA GLY A 294 30.56 -15.02 -7.07
C GLY A 294 29.92 -16.31 -6.53
N GLY A 295 29.48 -17.15 -7.48
CA GLY A 295 28.96 -18.48 -7.20
C GLY A 295 27.78 -18.52 -6.21
N VAL A 296 27.68 -19.63 -5.49
CA VAL A 296 26.59 -19.87 -4.51
C VAL A 296 26.68 -18.92 -3.32
N THR A 297 27.88 -18.61 -2.84
CA THR A 297 28.09 -17.74 -1.67
C THR A 297 27.58 -16.33 -1.94
N GLY A 298 27.93 -15.74 -3.09
CA GLY A 298 27.49 -14.39 -3.43
C GLY A 298 25.97 -14.26 -3.58
N VAL A 299 25.34 -15.29 -4.15
CA VAL A 299 23.89 -15.35 -4.31
C VAL A 299 23.18 -15.56 -2.97
N ALA A 300 23.70 -16.42 -2.09
CA ALA A 300 23.15 -16.63 -0.75
C ALA A 300 23.27 -15.39 0.14
N VAL A 301 24.44 -14.73 0.12
CA VAL A 301 24.67 -13.47 0.85
C VAL A 301 23.76 -12.36 0.31
N GLY A 302 23.61 -12.27 -1.02
CA GLY A 302 22.74 -11.30 -1.68
C GLY A 302 21.27 -11.48 -1.28
N LEU A 303 20.77 -12.72 -1.28
CA LEU A 303 19.43 -13.01 -0.80
C LEU A 303 19.27 -12.67 0.68
N GLY A 304 20.21 -13.07 1.53
CA GLY A 304 20.17 -12.77 2.96
C GLY A 304 20.14 -11.27 3.26
N TRP A 305 20.98 -10.49 2.56
CA TRP A 305 20.97 -9.03 2.65
C TRP A 305 19.66 -8.44 2.14
N GLY A 306 19.18 -8.89 0.97
CA GLY A 306 17.92 -8.43 0.39
C GLY A 306 16.74 -8.67 1.33
N LEU A 307 16.67 -9.85 1.96
CA LEU A 307 15.65 -10.18 2.95
C LEU A 307 15.74 -9.28 4.19
N LEU A 308 16.95 -8.93 4.63
CA LEU A 308 17.15 -8.00 5.74
C LEU A 308 16.63 -6.60 5.40
N VAL A 309 16.93 -6.09 4.21
CA VAL A 309 16.43 -4.78 3.75
C VAL A 309 14.91 -4.81 3.57
N ALA A 310 14.37 -5.87 2.96
CA ALA A 310 12.92 -6.06 2.82
C ALA A 310 12.22 -6.11 4.18
N ALA A 311 12.79 -6.80 5.16
CA ALA A 311 12.27 -6.86 6.52
C ALA A 311 12.24 -5.47 7.18
N ALA A 312 13.32 -4.68 7.05
CA ALA A 312 13.35 -3.30 7.53
C ALA A 312 12.30 -2.42 6.83
N ALA A 313 12.15 -2.56 5.52
CA ALA A 313 11.16 -1.83 4.72
C ALA A 313 9.72 -2.16 5.15
N ILE A 314 9.41 -3.44 5.39
CA ILE A 314 8.09 -3.89 5.87
C ILE A 314 7.79 -3.32 7.25
N LEU A 315 8.74 -3.39 8.20
CA LEU A 315 8.54 -2.84 9.54
C LEU A 315 8.27 -1.32 9.48
N ARG A 316 8.99 -0.62 8.59
CA ARG A 316 8.78 0.82 8.38
C ARG A 316 7.41 1.10 7.77
N LEU A 317 7.05 0.38 6.72
CA LEU A 317 5.74 0.49 6.07
C LEU A 317 4.60 0.25 7.08
N ARG A 318 4.73 -0.78 7.91
CA ARG A 318 3.77 -1.10 8.98
C ARG A 318 3.63 0.05 9.96
N SER A 319 4.73 0.67 10.39
CA SER A 319 4.68 1.82 11.29
C SER A 319 3.90 3.01 10.70
N LEU A 320 4.02 3.24 9.39
CA LEU A 320 3.29 4.31 8.70
C LEU A 320 1.82 3.96 8.50
N LEU A 321 1.50 2.70 8.18
CA LEU A 321 0.13 2.21 8.08
C LEU A 321 -0.66 2.41 9.38
N HIS A 322 -0.04 2.14 10.52
CA HIS A 322 -0.68 2.38 11.83
C HIS A 322 -1.03 3.85 12.03
N VAL A 323 -0.16 4.77 11.59
CA VAL A 323 -0.42 6.21 11.67
C VAL A 323 -1.55 6.61 10.72
N ALA A 324 -1.52 6.11 9.48
CA ALA A 324 -2.52 6.40 8.46
C ALA A 324 -3.93 5.97 8.89
N VAL A 325 -4.09 4.73 9.38
CA VAL A 325 -5.40 4.21 9.81
C VAL A 325 -5.89 4.90 11.09
N LEU A 326 -5.00 5.20 12.03
CA LEU A 326 -5.39 5.94 13.24
C LEU A 326 -5.90 7.33 12.90
N GLU A 327 -5.29 7.98 11.91
CA GLU A 327 -5.72 9.29 11.45
C GLU A 327 -7.09 9.24 10.77
N GLU A 328 -7.31 8.31 9.86
CA GLU A 328 -8.61 8.14 9.19
C GLU A 328 -9.73 7.84 10.22
N ALA A 329 -9.42 7.06 11.26
CA ALA A 329 -10.31 6.80 12.38
C ALA A 329 -10.60 8.07 13.22
N LEU A 330 -9.62 8.94 13.43
CA LEU A 330 -9.81 10.20 14.14
C LEU A 330 -10.59 11.22 13.31
N GLU A 331 -10.36 11.27 12.00
CA GLU A 331 -11.05 12.19 11.10
C GLU A 331 -12.52 11.80 10.96
N SER A 332 -12.82 10.54 10.67
CA SER A 332 -14.20 10.03 10.68
C SER A 332 -14.92 10.28 12.02
N ALA A 333 -14.22 10.21 13.15
CA ALA A 333 -14.78 10.53 14.46
C ALA A 333 -15.09 12.03 14.65
N ARG A 334 -14.34 12.93 14.00
CA ARG A 334 -14.53 14.40 14.07
C ARG A 334 -15.59 14.89 13.09
N SER A 335 -15.53 14.43 11.84
CA SER A 335 -16.44 14.82 10.76
C SER A 335 -17.80 14.13 10.87
N GLY A 336 -17.89 13.01 11.59
CA GLY A 336 -19.11 12.22 11.73
C GLY A 336 -19.50 11.47 10.46
N THR A 337 -18.58 11.38 9.48
CA THR A 337 -18.76 10.61 8.24
C THR A 337 -18.44 9.14 8.45
N GLU A 338 -18.98 8.26 7.60
CA GLU A 338 -18.59 6.84 7.60
C GLU A 338 -17.11 6.68 7.24
N LEU A 339 -16.46 5.69 7.84
CA LEU A 339 -15.09 5.28 7.49
C LEU A 339 -15.09 4.79 6.04
N ARG A 340 -14.26 5.39 5.18
CA ARG A 340 -14.15 5.01 3.76
C ARG A 340 -13.54 3.62 3.60
N THR A 341 -12.72 3.18 4.55
CA THR A 341 -11.97 1.91 4.49
C THR A 341 -12.58 0.75 5.27
N THR A 342 -13.91 0.70 5.45
CA THR A 342 -14.53 -0.46 6.13
C THR A 342 -14.53 -1.70 5.25
N ALA A 343 -13.95 -2.79 5.75
CA ALA A 343 -14.16 -4.13 5.22
C ALA A 343 -15.67 -4.45 5.22
N HIS A 344 -16.23 -4.67 4.03
CA HIS A 344 -17.65 -4.91 3.85
C HIS A 344 -18.07 -6.25 4.48
N GLY A 345 -19.13 -6.24 5.31
CA GLY A 345 -19.81 -7.48 5.77
C GLY A 345 -19.57 -7.92 7.23
N THR A 346 -18.86 -7.16 8.05
CA THR A 346 -18.67 -7.48 9.48
C THR A 346 -19.26 -6.39 10.40
N ALA A 347 -19.79 -6.78 11.57
CA ALA A 347 -20.40 -5.86 12.55
C ALA A 347 -19.41 -4.89 13.22
N HIS A 348 -18.12 -5.04 12.91
CA HIS A 348 -16.97 -4.27 13.38
C HIS A 348 -15.97 -4.18 12.22
N CYS A 349 -15.25 -3.08 12.10
CA CYS A 349 -14.11 -2.94 11.20
C CYS A 349 -13.03 -4.00 11.51
N GLY A 350 -12.70 -4.87 10.56
CA GLY A 350 -11.72 -5.94 10.77
C GLY A 350 -10.28 -5.47 11.06
N ALA A 351 -9.91 -4.26 10.63
CA ALA A 351 -8.60 -3.66 10.86
C ALA A 351 -8.48 -2.94 12.22
N CYS A 352 -9.61 -2.61 12.84
CA CYS A 352 -9.65 -1.64 13.93
C CYS A 352 -10.56 -2.09 15.09
N GLU A 353 -11.32 -3.17 14.90
CA GLU A 353 -12.40 -3.69 15.75
C GLU A 353 -13.44 -2.65 16.18
N LEU A 354 -13.48 -1.51 15.47
CA LEU A 354 -14.41 -0.44 15.75
C LEU A 354 -15.77 -0.74 15.12
N PRO A 355 -16.89 -0.60 15.84
CA PRO A 355 -18.19 -0.67 15.20
C PRO A 355 -18.28 0.46 14.16
N PRO A 356 -18.73 0.19 12.91
CA PRO A 356 -18.98 1.24 11.94
C PRO A 356 -19.98 2.22 12.56
N ARG A 357 -19.57 3.48 12.74
CA ARG A 357 -20.48 4.49 13.27
C ARG A 357 -21.51 4.82 12.20
N ARG A 358 -22.73 4.31 12.39
CA ARG A 358 -23.92 4.69 11.62
C ARG A 358 -24.24 6.17 11.80
N GLY A 359 -23.66 7.01 10.97
CA GLY A 359 -24.19 8.34 10.67
C GLY A 359 -25.38 8.24 9.72
N GLY A 360 -26.58 7.87 10.20
CA GLY A 360 -27.79 8.05 9.40
C GLY A 360 -29.03 7.20 9.68
N GLN A 361 -28.96 6.08 10.42
CA GLN A 361 -30.14 5.19 10.56
C GLN A 361 -30.99 5.42 11.82
N LEU A 362 -30.53 6.21 12.81
CA LEU A 362 -31.33 6.48 14.00
C LEU A 362 -32.43 7.53 13.78
N LEU A 363 -32.29 8.42 12.79
CA LEU A 363 -33.30 9.45 12.50
C LEU A 363 -34.51 8.92 11.70
N ARG A 364 -34.39 7.76 11.03
CA ARG A 364 -35.53 7.18 10.29
C ARG A 364 -36.43 6.30 11.16
N ARG A 365 -35.90 5.70 12.23
CA ARG A 365 -36.70 4.90 13.19
C ARG A 365 -37.33 5.71 14.32
N LEU A 366 -36.79 6.89 14.64
CA LEU A 366 -37.46 7.81 15.59
C LEU A 366 -38.59 8.62 14.94
N ARG A 367 -38.63 8.75 13.61
CA ARG A 367 -39.77 9.33 12.89
C ARG A 367 -40.97 8.38 12.77
N HIS A 368 -40.79 7.09 13.06
CA HIS A 368 -41.85 6.08 13.03
C HIS A 368 -42.25 5.56 14.42
N ARG A 369 -41.74 6.15 15.50
CA ARG A 369 -42.04 5.72 16.88
C ARG A 369 -42.37 6.87 17.85
N HIS A 370 -43.03 7.90 17.36
CA HIS A 370 -43.91 8.71 18.21
C HIS A 370 -45.37 8.58 17.74
N PRO A 371 -46.25 7.93 18.53
CA PRO A 371 -47.69 8.01 18.39
C PRO A 371 -48.18 9.26 19.13
N GLY A 372 -48.97 10.11 18.45
CA GLY A 372 -49.62 11.26 19.05
C GLY A 372 -49.18 12.59 18.45
N ASP A 373 -49.69 12.88 17.25
CA ASP A 373 -50.22 14.19 16.89
C ASP A 373 -51.11 13.97 15.67
N ALA A 374 -52.42 13.98 15.90
CA ALA A 374 -53.42 13.99 14.84
C ALA A 374 -53.24 15.29 14.04
N ALA A 375 -52.83 15.18 12.78
CA ALA A 375 -52.94 16.27 11.84
C ALA A 375 -54.43 16.67 11.72
N PRO A 376 -54.79 17.96 11.76
CA PRO A 376 -56.16 18.37 11.49
C PRO A 376 -56.54 18.05 10.05
N ASP A 377 -57.73 17.48 9.89
CA ASP A 377 -58.38 17.20 8.61
C ASP A 377 -58.40 18.45 7.68
N PRO A 378 -57.83 18.38 6.47
CA PRO A 378 -57.83 19.50 5.51
C PRO A 378 -59.23 19.85 4.98
N ALA A 379 -60.28 19.08 5.31
CA ALA A 379 -61.65 19.40 4.92
C ALA A 379 -62.33 20.49 5.79
N ALA A 380 -61.76 20.86 6.96
CA ALA A 380 -62.40 21.79 7.89
C ALA A 380 -62.05 23.29 7.67
N GLN A 381 -61.06 23.63 6.83
CA GLN A 381 -60.64 25.03 6.61
C GLN A 381 -61.38 25.77 5.48
N ARG A 382 -62.30 25.13 4.76
CA ARG A 382 -63.08 25.78 3.68
C ARG A 382 -64.38 26.48 4.11
N ARG A 383 -64.74 26.50 5.41
CA ARG A 383 -66.04 27.03 5.88
C ARG A 383 -66.01 28.27 6.80
N ARG A 384 -64.90 29.01 6.88
CA ARG A 384 -64.88 30.30 7.61
C ARG A 384 -64.20 31.41 6.82
N ARG A 385 -64.88 31.88 5.77
CA ARG A 385 -64.74 33.27 5.30
C ARG A 385 -66.04 34.01 5.61
N PRO A 386 -66.08 34.94 6.56
CA PRO A 386 -67.08 35.99 6.56
C PRO A 386 -66.71 37.05 5.51
N ALA A 387 -67.73 37.48 4.78
CA ALA A 387 -67.68 38.50 3.76
C ALA A 387 -67.57 39.92 4.33
N ARG A 388 -67.12 40.84 3.44
CA ARG A 388 -67.29 42.31 3.47
C ARG A 388 -66.48 43.07 4.54
N ARG A 389 -65.81 44.17 4.20
CA ARG A 389 -66.40 45.37 3.59
C ARG A 389 -65.33 46.31 3.03
N ASP A 390 -65.65 46.91 1.89
CA ASP A 390 -64.98 48.06 1.27
C ASP A 390 -64.84 49.26 2.20
N ARG A 391 -63.76 50.03 2.01
CA ARG A 391 -63.81 51.47 1.74
C ARG A 391 -62.45 51.98 1.29
N GLY A 392 -62.41 52.57 0.10
CA GLY A 392 -61.24 53.22 -0.48
C GLY A 392 -60.96 54.61 0.08
N GLY A 393 -60.01 55.29 -0.55
CA GLY A 393 -59.76 56.72 -0.34
C GLY A 393 -58.34 57.12 -0.73
N LEU A 394 -58.25 57.78 -1.88
CA LEU A 394 -57.13 58.57 -2.36
C LEU A 394 -56.68 59.62 -1.32
N THR A 395 -55.37 59.82 -1.19
CA THR A 395 -54.67 61.11 -1.34
C THR A 395 -53.18 60.85 -1.48
#